data_AF-A0AAE2MFL7-F1
#
_entry.id   AF-A0AAE2MFL7-F1
#
_cell.length_a   1.000
_cell.length_b   1.000
_cell.length_c   1.000
_cell.angle_alpha   90.00
_cell.angle_beta   90.00
_cell.angle_gamma   90.00
#
_symmetry.space_group_name_H-M   'P 1'
#
loop_
_entity.id
_entity.type
_entity.pdbx_description
1 polymer ?
#
loop_
_entity_poly.entity_id
_entity_poly.type
_entity_poly.pdbx_seq_one_letter_code
_entity_poly.pdbx_strand_id
1 'polypeptide(L)'
;MQIVLTISLAAAAIGSGLVAGIFFAFSTFIMTAFSRIPAEQGIAAMNSINATIVRSPFMGLFVPTAILCVVIAVLAMIDWRGGASLLMVAGAALYVLASFLSTIIFNVPMNDALEKVAGSGPDTMAFWATYLRDWTWWNHVRTIASLLASVAFVRALMIV
;
A
#
# COMPACT_ATOMS: atom_id res chain seq x y z
N MET A 1 -12.45 -9.32 -25.71
CA MET A 1 -11.18 -9.19 -24.96
C MET A 1 -10.82 -7.72 -24.68
N GLN A 2 -10.77 -6.86 -25.71
CA GLN A 2 -10.32 -5.46 -25.59
C GLN A 2 -11.06 -4.66 -24.49
N ILE A 3 -12.39 -4.65 -24.49
CA ILE A 3 -13.20 -3.90 -23.48
C ILE A 3 -12.87 -4.34 -22.05
N VAL A 4 -12.79 -5.66 -21.81
CA VAL A 4 -12.46 -6.22 -20.49
C VAL A 4 -11.09 -5.77 -20.02
N LEU A 5 -10.10 -5.75 -20.93
CA LEU A 5 -8.76 -5.30 -20.64
C LEU A 5 -8.72 -3.80 -20.30
N THR A 6 -9.37 -2.97 -21.10
CA THR A 6 -9.49 -1.51 -20.88
C THR A 6 -10.10 -1.21 -19.51
N ILE A 7 -11.22 -1.87 -19.17
CA ILE A 7 -11.88 -1.72 -17.87
C ILE A 7 -10.96 -2.18 -16.74
N SER A 8 -10.25 -3.29 -16.92
CA SER A 8 -9.32 -3.82 -15.91
C SER A 8 -8.17 -2.85 -15.64
N LEU A 9 -7.54 -2.31 -16.69
CA LEU A 9 -6.44 -1.35 -16.56
C LEU A 9 -6.90 -0.05 -15.89
N ALA A 10 -8.07 0.47 -16.27
CA ALA A 10 -8.63 1.67 -15.64
C ALA A 10 -8.94 1.43 -14.16
N ALA A 11 -9.58 0.31 -13.81
CA ALA A 11 -9.87 -0.04 -12.43
C ALA A 11 -8.60 -0.24 -11.59
N ALA A 12 -7.58 -0.91 -12.13
CA ALA A 12 -6.30 -1.10 -11.44
C ALA A 12 -5.52 0.20 -11.26
N ALA A 13 -5.56 1.10 -12.25
CA ALA A 13 -4.97 2.43 -12.15
C ALA A 13 -5.61 3.25 -11.02
N ILE A 14 -6.95 3.29 -10.97
CA ILE A 14 -7.70 4.02 -9.94
C ILE A 14 -7.47 3.39 -8.56
N GLY A 15 -7.59 2.06 -8.44
CA GLY A 15 -7.38 1.35 -7.19
C GLY A 15 -5.97 1.56 -6.63
N SER A 16 -4.95 1.45 -7.49
CA SER A 16 -3.57 1.71 -7.11
C SER A 16 -3.33 3.17 -6.69
N GLY A 17 -3.94 4.12 -7.40
CA GLY A 17 -3.84 5.55 -7.10
C GLY A 17 -4.50 5.92 -5.76
N LEU A 18 -5.69 5.39 -5.47
CA LEU A 18 -6.37 5.60 -4.19
C LEU A 18 -5.56 5.03 -3.03
N VAL A 19 -5.01 3.83 -3.18
CA VAL A 19 -4.14 3.19 -2.18
C VAL A 19 -2.85 3.99 -1.98
N ALA A 20 -2.24 4.48 -3.06
CA ALA A 20 -1.08 5.36 -2.99
C ALA A 20 -1.39 6.64 -2.22
N GLY A 21 -2.55 7.25 -2.43
CA GLY A 21 -2.99 8.46 -1.72
C GLY A 21 -3.11 8.25 -0.20
N ILE A 22 -3.64 7.10 0.22
CA ILE A 22 -3.72 6.74 1.65
C ILE A 22 -2.32 6.61 2.24
N PHE A 23 -1.44 5.83 1.58
CA PHE A 23 -0.06 5.69 2.06
C PHE A 23 0.69 7.02 2.04
N PHE A 24 0.44 7.89 1.05
CA PHE A 24 1.03 9.22 0.97
C PHE A 24 0.65 10.08 2.18
N ALA A 25 -0.62 10.06 2.60
CA ALA A 25 -1.06 10.77 3.80
C ALA A 25 -0.32 10.29 5.05
N PHE A 26 -0.18 8.97 5.22
CA PHE A 26 0.61 8.39 6.31
C PHE A 26 2.07 8.81 6.30
N SER A 27 2.68 8.77 5.12
CA SER A 27 4.08 9.11 4.87
C SER A 27 4.40 10.59 5.11
N THR A 28 3.46 11.49 4.83
CA THR A 28 3.75 12.94 4.78
C THR A 28 3.40 13.65 6.07
N PHE A 29 2.23 13.35 6.66
CA PHE A 29 1.76 14.13 7.81
C PHE A 29 1.20 13.31 8.96
N ILE A 30 0.62 12.13 8.77
CA ILE A 30 0.01 11.39 9.91
C ILE A 30 1.09 10.90 10.88
N MET A 31 2.11 10.19 10.37
CA MET A 31 3.18 9.68 11.24
C MET A 31 3.99 10.80 11.88
N THR A 32 4.23 11.89 11.14
CA THR A 32 4.84 13.12 11.66
C THR A 32 3.99 13.81 12.72
N ALA A 33 2.66 13.79 12.60
CA ALA A 33 1.77 14.32 13.63
C ALA A 33 1.83 13.45 14.89
N PHE A 34 1.85 12.12 14.75
CA PHE A 34 1.97 11.21 15.89
C PHE A 34 3.33 11.30 16.58
N SER A 35 4.39 11.69 15.88
CA SER A 35 5.70 11.92 16.49
C SER A 35 5.77 13.20 17.33
N ARG A 36 4.76 14.08 17.27
CA ARG A 36 4.71 15.37 17.98
C ARG A 36 3.82 15.37 19.21
N ILE A 37 3.14 14.26 19.47
CA ILE A 37 2.29 14.07 20.65
C ILE A 37 2.95 13.05 21.59
N PRO A 38 2.52 12.93 22.86
CA PRO A 38 3.03 11.91 23.77
C PRO A 38 2.95 10.51 23.15
N ALA A 39 4.01 9.71 23.32
CA ALA A 39 4.15 8.40 22.67
C ALA A 39 2.94 7.49 22.91
N GLU A 40 2.43 7.46 24.14
CA GLU A 40 1.23 6.69 24.52
C GLU A 40 0.00 7.07 23.69
N GLN A 41 -0.19 8.36 23.41
CA GLN A 41 -1.31 8.85 22.59
C GLN A 41 -1.11 8.47 21.11
N GLY A 42 0.13 8.57 20.60
CA GLY A 42 0.47 8.12 19.25
C GLY A 42 0.26 6.63 19.04
N ILE A 43 0.71 5.81 19.99
CA ILE A 43 0.51 4.36 20.00
C ILE A 43 -0.98 4.03 20.05
N ALA A 44 -1.75 4.65 20.96
CA ALA A 44 -3.18 4.43 21.09
C ALA A 44 -3.93 4.79 19.79
N ALA A 45 -3.61 5.93 19.18
CA ALA A 45 -4.19 6.34 17.90
C ALA A 45 -3.85 5.36 16.78
N MET A 46 -2.59 4.94 16.68
CA MET A 46 -2.13 4.01 15.65
C MET A 46 -2.77 2.62 15.81
N ASN A 47 -2.89 2.10 17.04
CA ASN A 47 -3.58 0.84 17.32
C ASN A 47 -5.07 0.93 16.96
N SER A 48 -5.75 2.03 17.28
CA SER A 48 -7.14 2.28 16.88
C SER A 48 -7.31 2.29 15.36
N ILE A 49 -6.39 2.95 14.64
CA ILE A 49 -6.34 2.96 13.17
C ILE A 49 -6.14 1.54 12.62
N ASN A 50 -5.19 0.78 13.16
CA ASN A 50 -4.88 -0.58 12.71
C ASN A 50 -6.08 -1.52 12.90
N ALA A 51 -6.79 -1.43 14.02
CA ALA A 51 -8.01 -2.22 14.24
C ALA A 51 -9.16 -1.80 13.31
N THR A 52 -9.25 -0.51 12.99
CA THR A 52 -10.30 0.04 12.13
C THR A 52 -10.06 -0.31 10.66
N ILE A 53 -8.82 -0.20 10.17
CA ILE A 53 -8.51 -0.31 8.74
C ILE A 53 -8.84 -1.70 8.19
N VAL A 54 -8.58 -2.76 8.97
CA VAL A 54 -8.85 -4.17 8.61
C VAL A 54 -10.34 -4.47 8.44
N ARG A 55 -11.22 -3.69 9.07
CA ARG A 55 -12.69 -3.85 8.98
C ARG A 55 -13.35 -2.80 8.09
N SER A 56 -12.58 -1.88 7.55
CA SER A 56 -13.08 -0.76 6.76
C SER A 56 -13.22 -1.11 5.27
N PRO A 57 -13.94 -0.29 4.49
CA PRO A 57 -14.00 -0.42 3.02
C PRO A 57 -12.62 -0.41 2.33
N PHE A 58 -11.57 0.08 2.99
CA PHE A 58 -10.20 0.00 2.48
C PHE A 58 -9.80 -1.43 2.10
N MET A 59 -10.18 -2.44 2.89
CA MET A 59 -9.85 -3.84 2.55
C MET A 59 -10.54 -4.31 1.28
N GLY A 60 -11.76 -3.83 1.04
CA GLY A 60 -12.50 -4.05 -0.21
C GLY A 60 -11.91 -3.32 -1.43
N LEU A 61 -10.99 -2.37 -1.21
CA LEU A 61 -10.21 -1.73 -2.27
C LEU A 61 -8.83 -2.40 -2.44
N PHE A 62 -8.11 -2.59 -1.34
CA PHE A 62 -6.72 -3.03 -1.31
C PHE A 62 -6.53 -4.47 -1.83
N VAL A 63 -7.33 -5.42 -1.34
CA VAL A 63 -7.21 -6.83 -1.74
C VAL A 63 -7.69 -7.05 -3.18
N PRO A 64 -8.87 -6.54 -3.60
CA PRO A 64 -9.30 -6.72 -4.99
C PRO A 64 -8.38 -6.04 -6.01
N THR A 65 -7.76 -4.91 -5.67
CA THR A 65 -6.75 -4.29 -6.54
C THR A 65 -5.53 -5.21 -6.72
N ALA A 66 -5.07 -5.89 -5.67
CA ALA A 66 -3.98 -6.87 -5.77
C ALA A 66 -4.36 -8.04 -6.69
N ILE A 67 -5.56 -8.59 -6.52
CA ILE A 67 -6.07 -9.69 -7.35
C ILE A 67 -6.16 -9.23 -8.82
N LEU A 68 -6.70 -8.03 -9.06
CA LEU A 68 -6.80 -7.46 -10.40
C LEU A 68 -5.44 -7.25 -11.05
N CYS A 69 -4.42 -6.83 -10.29
CA CYS A 69 -3.05 -6.73 -10.77
C CYS A 69 -2.51 -8.09 -11.26
N VAL A 70 -2.76 -9.18 -10.52
CA VAL A 70 -2.38 -10.53 -10.93
C VAL A 70 -3.11 -10.94 -12.22
N VAL A 71 -4.42 -10.68 -12.30
CA VAL A 71 -5.20 -10.96 -13.52
C VAL A 71 -4.65 -10.21 -14.72
N ILE A 72 -4.33 -8.92 -14.57
CA ILE A 72 -3.73 -8.09 -15.63
C ILE A 72 -2.38 -8.66 -16.08
N ALA A 73 -1.53 -9.09 -15.15
CA ALA A 73 -0.26 -9.73 -15.50
C ALA A 73 -0.47 -11.03 -16.29
N VAL A 74 -1.43 -11.87 -15.89
CA VAL A 74 -1.77 -13.10 -16.62
C VAL A 74 -2.29 -12.78 -18.03
N LEU A 75 -3.19 -11.79 -18.17
CA LEU A 75 -3.69 -11.36 -19.46
C LEU A 75 -2.57 -10.83 -20.37
N ALA A 76 -1.60 -10.09 -19.81
CA ALA A 76 -0.43 -9.62 -20.56
C ALA A 76 0.43 -10.77 -21.11
N MET A 77 0.54 -11.88 -20.35
CA MET A 77 1.33 -13.05 -20.71
C MET A 77 0.64 -13.95 -21.73
N ILE A 78 -0.71 -14.01 -21.71
CA ILE A 78 -1.49 -14.79 -22.67
C ILE A 78 -1.47 -14.11 -24.06
N ASP A 79 -1.56 -12.77 -24.10
CA ASP A 79 -1.59 -11.99 -25.32
C ASP A 79 -0.55 -10.86 -25.24
N TRP A 80 0.66 -11.16 -25.73
CA TRP A 80 1.81 -10.26 -25.58
C TRP A 80 1.78 -9.11 -26.60
N ARG A 81 1.62 -7.88 -26.10
CA ARG A 81 1.45 -6.64 -26.87
C ARG A 81 2.67 -5.73 -26.80
N GLY A 82 3.87 -6.30 -26.68
CA GLY A 82 5.12 -5.56 -26.61
C GLY A 82 5.19 -4.61 -25.40
N GLY A 83 5.37 -3.31 -25.66
CA GLY A 83 5.52 -2.29 -24.61
C GLY A 83 4.34 -2.19 -23.65
N ALA A 84 3.11 -2.43 -24.12
CA ALA A 84 1.92 -2.44 -23.27
C ALA A 84 2.00 -3.55 -22.22
N SER A 85 2.29 -4.79 -22.64
CA SER A 85 2.42 -5.94 -21.74
C SER A 85 3.55 -5.76 -20.72
N LEU A 86 4.67 -5.14 -21.11
CA LEU A 86 5.76 -4.80 -20.18
C LEU A 86 5.28 -3.86 -19.06
N LEU A 87 4.54 -2.80 -19.41
CA LEU A 87 3.99 -1.87 -18.41
C LEU A 87 2.94 -2.53 -17.52
N MET A 88 2.10 -3.42 -18.08
CA MET A 88 1.11 -4.19 -17.32
C MET A 88 1.77 -5.08 -16.27
N VAL A 89 2.79 -5.85 -16.66
CA VAL A 89 3.52 -6.74 -15.75
C VAL A 89 4.31 -5.93 -14.73
N ALA A 90 4.97 -4.84 -15.13
CA ALA A 90 5.71 -3.97 -14.21
C ALA A 90 4.78 -3.33 -13.16
N GLY A 91 3.63 -2.78 -13.59
CA GLY A 91 2.64 -2.20 -12.69
C GLY A 91 2.08 -3.23 -11.71
N ALA A 92 1.77 -4.44 -12.21
CA ALA A 92 1.31 -5.54 -11.37
C ALA A 92 2.36 -5.97 -10.35
N ALA A 93 3.62 -6.13 -10.75
CA ALA A 93 4.71 -6.49 -9.86
C ALA A 93 4.96 -5.42 -8.78
N LEU A 94 4.94 -4.14 -9.15
CA LEU A 94 5.06 -3.03 -8.20
C LEU A 94 3.96 -3.08 -7.15
N TYR A 95 2.70 -3.23 -7.56
CA TYR A 95 1.59 -3.28 -6.61
C TYR A 95 1.65 -4.53 -5.73
N VAL A 96 1.80 -5.72 -6.32
CA VAL A 96 1.73 -6.99 -5.60
C VAL A 96 2.93 -7.19 -4.69
N LEU A 97 4.15 -6.95 -5.17
CA LEU A 97 5.37 -7.24 -4.42
C LEU A 97 5.74 -6.09 -3.48
N ALA A 98 5.81 -4.86 -4.01
CA ALA A 98 6.35 -3.74 -3.26
C ALA A 98 5.29 -3.00 -2.42
N SER A 99 4.00 -3.14 -2.72
CA SER A 99 2.91 -2.57 -1.91
C SER A 99 2.17 -3.61 -1.05
N PHE A 100 1.62 -4.65 -1.69
CA PHE A 100 0.77 -5.63 -0.99
C PHE A 100 1.59 -6.58 -0.12
N LEU A 101 2.60 -7.24 -0.69
CA LEU A 101 3.42 -8.21 0.05
C LEU A 101 4.30 -7.54 1.11
N SER A 102 4.86 -6.36 0.84
CA SER A 102 5.58 -5.59 1.86
C SER A 102 4.69 -5.20 3.05
N THR A 103 3.39 -4.96 2.83
CA THR A 103 2.44 -4.74 3.92
C THR A 103 2.36 -5.96 4.83
N ILE A 104 2.22 -7.16 4.25
CA ILE A 104 2.09 -8.42 5.01
C ILE A 104 3.39 -8.78 5.72
N ILE A 105 4.55 -8.57 5.08
CA ILE A 105 5.85 -9.00 5.62
C ILE A 105 6.42 -8.01 6.63
N PHE A 106 6.22 -6.71 6.44
CA PHE A 106 6.86 -5.68 7.28
C PHE A 106 5.86 -4.94 8.15
N ASN A 107 4.83 -4.32 7.56
CA ASN A 107 3.93 -3.44 8.30
C ASN A 107 2.99 -4.19 9.25
N VAL A 108 2.43 -5.33 8.85
CA VAL A 108 1.54 -6.13 9.69
C VAL A 108 2.27 -6.64 10.94
N PRO A 109 3.46 -7.28 10.86
CA PRO A 109 4.20 -7.68 12.06
C PRO A 109 4.58 -6.52 12.98
N MET A 110 4.92 -5.35 12.42
CA MET A 110 5.17 -4.15 13.22
C MET A 110 3.91 -3.70 13.97
N ASN A 111 2.75 -3.74 13.32
CA ASN A 111 1.46 -3.41 13.93
C ASN A 111 1.08 -4.39 15.05
N ASP A 112 1.27 -5.69 14.82
CA ASP A 112 1.01 -6.73 15.84
C ASP A 112 1.98 -6.63 17.03
N ALA A 113 3.21 -6.15 16.79
CA ALA A 113 4.16 -5.85 17.87
C ALA A 113 3.74 -4.60 18.66
N LEU A 114 3.28 -3.55 17.97
CA LEU A 114 2.79 -2.31 18.58
C LEU A 114 1.58 -2.55 19.49
N GLU A 115 0.67 -3.45 19.11
CA GLU A 115 -0.52 -3.81 19.91
C GLU A 115 -0.15 -4.41 21.28
N LYS A 116 1.01 -5.06 21.37
CA LYS A 116 1.50 -5.71 22.60
C LYS A 116 2.22 -4.73 23.55
N VAL A 117 2.50 -3.51 23.11
CA VAL A 117 3.16 -2.50 23.94
C VAL A 117 2.14 -1.88 24.89
N ALA A 118 2.40 -2.00 26.19
CA ALA A 118 1.56 -1.45 27.24
C ALA A 118 2.37 -0.57 28.20
N GLY A 119 1.70 0.44 28.77
CA GLY A 119 2.25 1.30 29.82
C GLY A 119 3.02 2.52 29.31
N SER A 120 3.52 3.27 30.29
CA SER A 120 4.30 4.49 30.12
C SER A 120 5.75 4.27 30.56
N GLY A 121 6.70 4.96 29.92
CA GLY A 121 8.11 4.91 30.34
C GLY A 121 9.14 4.97 29.21
N PRO A 122 10.43 4.95 29.57
CA PRO A 122 11.54 5.06 28.61
C PRO A 122 11.53 4.01 27.50
N ASP A 123 11.20 2.77 27.84
CA ASP A 123 11.18 1.65 26.89
C ASP A 123 10.07 1.83 25.82
N THR A 124 8.88 2.26 26.24
CA THR A 124 7.77 2.59 25.34
C THR A 124 8.15 3.72 24.38
N MET A 125 8.83 4.76 24.89
CA MET A 125 9.30 5.87 24.05
C MET A 125 10.35 5.43 23.03
N ALA A 126 11.31 4.59 23.43
CA ALA A 126 12.35 4.06 22.55
C ALA A 126 11.76 3.14 21.46
N PHE A 127 10.81 2.27 21.83
CA PHE A 127 10.08 1.45 20.87
C PHE A 127 9.30 2.31 19.88
N TRP A 128 8.56 3.31 20.37
CA TRP A 128 7.78 4.20 19.52
C TRP A 128 8.63 4.96 18.49
N ALA A 129 9.79 5.46 18.90
CA ALA A 129 10.71 6.14 17.98
C ALA A 129 11.20 5.20 16.86
N THR A 130 11.51 3.94 17.20
CA THR A 130 11.91 2.91 16.23
C THR A 130 10.76 2.56 15.29
N TYR A 131 9.57 2.35 15.84
CA TYR A 131 8.35 2.08 15.08
C TYR A 131 8.04 3.20 14.09
N LEU A 132 8.05 4.47 14.53
CA LEU A 132 7.80 5.62 13.68
C LEU A 132 8.75 5.67 12.49
N ARG A 133 10.04 5.40 12.69
CA ARG A 133 11.05 5.42 11.62
C ARG A 133 10.82 4.27 10.64
N ASP A 134 10.77 3.04 11.15
CA ASP A 134 10.81 1.84 10.31
C ASP A 134 9.46 1.61 9.61
N TRP A 135 8.35 1.87 10.30
CA TRP A 135 7.02 1.78 9.72
C TRP A 135 6.83 2.84 8.61
N THR A 136 7.25 4.08 8.86
CA THR A 136 7.18 5.17 7.85
C THR A 136 8.05 4.86 6.65
N TRP A 137 9.26 4.30 6.83
CA TRP A 137 10.12 3.89 5.73
C TRP A 137 9.43 2.91 4.79
N TRP A 138 8.88 1.81 5.33
CA TRP A 138 8.14 0.85 4.51
C TRP A 138 6.88 1.45 3.92
N ASN A 139 6.24 2.40 4.62
CA ASN A 139 5.10 3.12 4.06
C ASN A 139 5.46 4.02 2.87
N HIS A 140 6.66 4.62 2.83
CA HIS A 140 7.16 5.31 1.64
C HIS A 140 7.34 4.35 0.47
N VAL A 141 7.92 3.16 0.70
CA VAL A 141 8.06 2.12 -0.34
C VAL A 141 6.69 1.78 -0.92
N ARG A 142 5.69 1.52 -0.07
CA ARG A 142 4.31 1.24 -0.52
C ARG A 142 3.71 2.39 -1.31
N THR A 143 3.90 3.63 -0.84
CA THR A 143 3.40 4.85 -1.50
C THR A 143 3.94 4.95 -2.93
N ILE A 144 5.27 4.86 -3.08
CA ILE A 144 5.94 4.98 -4.38
C ILE A 144 5.55 3.82 -5.30
N ALA A 145 5.53 2.59 -4.77
CA ALA A 145 5.16 1.40 -5.53
C ALA A 145 3.73 1.48 -6.08
N SER A 146 2.74 1.82 -5.24
CA SER A 146 1.35 1.96 -5.66
C SER A 146 1.16 3.11 -6.66
N LEU A 147 1.89 4.22 -6.49
CA LEU A 147 1.84 5.34 -7.42
C LEU A 147 2.42 4.97 -8.79
N LEU A 148 3.60 4.34 -8.82
CA LEU A 148 4.23 3.89 -10.06
C LEU A 148 3.40 2.80 -10.75
N ALA A 149 2.75 1.91 -9.99
CA ALA A 149 1.79 0.95 -10.54
C ALA A 149 0.62 1.66 -11.23
N SER A 150 0.04 2.67 -10.58
CA SER A 150 -1.03 3.50 -11.17
C SER A 150 -0.57 4.14 -12.48
N VAL A 151 0.60 4.79 -12.49
CA VAL A 151 1.19 5.40 -13.70
C VAL A 151 1.42 4.37 -14.81
N ALA A 152 1.95 3.19 -14.47
CA ALA A 152 2.19 2.13 -15.44
C ALA A 152 0.88 1.63 -16.08
N PHE A 153 -0.18 1.43 -15.31
CA PHE A 153 -1.49 1.02 -15.84
C PHE A 153 -2.14 2.10 -16.68
N VAL A 154 -2.05 3.38 -16.27
CA VAL A 154 -2.52 4.52 -17.08
C VAL A 154 -1.76 4.59 -18.40
N ARG A 155 -0.44 4.37 -18.39
CA ARG A 155 0.36 4.35 -19.62
C ARG A 155 0.04 3.15 -20.51
N ALA A 156 -0.10 1.96 -19.93
CA ALA A 156 -0.52 0.77 -20.68
C ALA A 156 -1.87 0.99 -21.36
N LEU A 157 -2.85 1.59 -20.66
CA LEU A 157 -4.17 1.92 -21.19
C LEU A 157 -4.13 2.85 -22.42
N MET A 158 -3.17 3.76 -22.51
CA MET A 158 -3.03 4.67 -23.65
C MET A 158 -2.49 4.00 -24.92
N ILE A 159 -1.85 2.84 -24.79
CA ILE A 159 -1.08 2.21 -25.89
C ILE A 159 -1.56 0.78 -26.21
N VAL A 160 -2.70 0.36 -25.66
CA VAL A 160 -3.25 -1.00 -25.77
C VAL A 160 -4.41 -1.11 -26.76
#